data_AF-A0A972CWU4-F1
#
_entry.id   AF-A0A972CWU4-F1
#
_cell.length_a   1.000
_cell.length_b   1.000
_cell.length_c   1.000
_cell.angle_alpha   90.00
_cell.angle_beta   90.00
_cell.angle_gamma   90.00
#
_symmetry.space_group_name_H-M   'P 1'
#
loop_
_entity.id
_entity.type
_entity.pdbx_description
1 polymer ?
#
loop_
_entity_poly.entity_id
_entity_poly.type
_entity_poly.pdbx_seq_one_letter_code
_entity_poly.pdbx_strand_id
1 'polypeptide(L)'
;MKNLIITLGIIIFAALLITYQSDFNNMAREKELLKSISDEAVASASIYIDESAYGEGYLVFDDERVIGKIEEMLNLNLDEETAFKYAILISDESEKYRKYGELDVDFDLEKEPYVLLKIDIGKPKFRVISSNNTIYAISAYEYLSYD
;
A
#
# COMPACT_ATOMS: atom_id res chain seq x y z
N MET A 1 -3.36 -36.80 -39.78
CA MET A 1 -3.62 -35.34 -39.77
C MET A 1 -4.42 -34.88 -38.54
N LYS A 2 -5.56 -35.49 -38.21
CA LYS A 2 -6.36 -35.14 -37.01
C LYS A 2 -5.56 -35.15 -35.71
N ASN A 3 -4.76 -36.19 -35.46
CA ASN A 3 -3.96 -36.28 -34.23
C ASN A 3 -2.90 -35.17 -34.13
N LEU A 4 -2.25 -34.83 -35.24
CA LEU A 4 -1.27 -33.74 -35.29
C LEU A 4 -1.89 -32.39 -34.93
N ILE A 5 -3.09 -32.09 -35.45
CA ILE A 5 -3.82 -30.86 -35.16
C ILE A 5 -4.21 -30.80 -33.67
N ILE A 6 -4.71 -31.91 -33.11
CA ILE A 6 -5.07 -31.99 -31.70
C ILE A 6 -3.83 -31.80 -30.82
N THR A 7 -2.71 -32.45 -31.13
CA THR A 7 -1.46 -32.32 -30.38
C THR A 7 -0.93 -30.89 -30.43
N LEU A 8 -0.93 -30.24 -31.60
CA LEU A 8 -0.56 -28.82 -31.74
C LEU A 8 -1.48 -27.91 -30.90
N GLY A 9 -2.78 -28.17 -30.90
CA GLY A 9 -3.74 -27.43 -30.08
C GLY A 9 -3.43 -27.55 -28.58
N ILE A 10 -3.11 -28.76 -28.10
CA ILE A 10 -2.73 -28.99 -26.70
C ILE A 10 -1.42 -28.26 -26.35
N ILE A 11 -0.42 -28.28 -27.24
CA ILE A 11 0.86 -27.59 -27.01
C ILE A 11 0.65 -26.07 -26.91
N ILE A 12 -0.11 -25.49 -27.83
CA ILE A 12 -0.42 -24.04 -27.81
C ILE A 12 -1.17 -23.69 -26.52
N PHE A 13 -2.17 -24.48 -26.16
CA PHE A 13 -2.95 -24.26 -24.95
C PHE A 13 -2.09 -24.38 -23.68
N ALA A 14 -1.21 -25.37 -23.60
CA ALA A 14 -0.28 -25.52 -22.49
C ALA A 14 0.69 -24.34 -22.39
N ALA A 15 1.23 -23.85 -23.51
CA ALA A 15 2.10 -22.68 -23.53
C ALA A 15 1.39 -21.40 -23.05
N LEU A 16 0.13 -21.22 -23.44
CA LEU A 16 -0.71 -20.11 -22.97
C LEU A 16 -0.95 -20.20 -21.45
N LEU A 17 -1.29 -21.39 -20.94
CA LEU A 17 -1.49 -21.61 -19.51
C LEU A 17 -0.23 -21.33 -18.69
N ILE A 18 0.93 -21.78 -19.15
CA ILE A 18 2.20 -21.54 -18.47
C ILE A 18 2.52 -20.04 -18.44
N THR A 19 2.34 -19.35 -19.57
CA THR A 19 2.58 -17.90 -19.66
C THR A 19 1.63 -17.14 -18.73
N TYR A 20 0.35 -17.50 -18.73
CA TYR A 20 -0.64 -16.91 -17.85
C TYR A 20 -0.29 -17.12 -16.36
N GLN A 21 0.05 -18.34 -15.98
CA GLN A 21 0.42 -18.65 -14.59
C GLN A 21 1.67 -17.88 -14.15
N SER A 22 2.66 -17.75 -15.04
CA SER A 22 3.87 -16.98 -14.77
C SER A 22 3.55 -15.51 -14.52
N ASP A 23 2.76 -14.88 -15.40
CA ASP A 23 2.37 -13.47 -15.26
C ASP A 23 1.53 -13.24 -14.00
N PHE A 24 0.59 -14.15 -13.71
CA PHE A 24 -0.24 -14.08 -12.51
C PHE A 24 0.60 -14.19 -11.23
N ASN A 25 1.54 -15.13 -11.18
CA ASN A 25 2.42 -15.29 -10.01
C ASN A 25 3.30 -14.07 -9.78
N ASN A 26 3.83 -13.46 -10.85
CA ASN A 26 4.63 -12.24 -10.73
C ASN A 26 3.78 -11.07 -10.22
N MET A 27 2.59 -10.88 -10.77
CA MET A 27 1.63 -9.86 -10.31
C MET A 27 1.26 -10.05 -8.83
N ALA A 28 0.99 -11.29 -8.41
CA ALA A 28 0.65 -11.60 -7.03
C ALA A 28 1.80 -11.26 -6.07
N ARG A 29 3.04 -11.61 -6.44
CA ARG A 29 4.25 -11.29 -5.66
C ARG A 29 4.48 -9.79 -5.54
N GLU A 30 4.34 -9.05 -6.62
CA GLU A 30 4.51 -7.58 -6.61
C GLU A 30 3.45 -6.92 -5.74
N LYS A 31 2.21 -7.38 -5.81
CA LYS A 31 1.12 -6.90 -4.94
C LYS A 31 1.41 -7.16 -3.46
N GLU A 32 1.91 -8.34 -3.13
CA GLU A 32 2.25 -8.71 -1.75
C GLU A 32 3.43 -7.89 -1.23
N LEU A 33 4.46 -7.68 -2.05
CA LEU A 33 5.60 -6.82 -1.73
C LEU A 33 5.15 -5.38 -1.44
N LEU A 34 4.35 -4.79 -2.32
CA LEU A 34 3.83 -3.43 -2.15
C LEU A 34 2.98 -3.30 -0.90
N LYS A 35 2.15 -4.31 -0.60
CA LYS A 35 1.40 -4.35 0.66
C LYS A 35 2.33 -4.36 1.86
N SER A 36 3.36 -5.21 1.85
CA SER A 36 4.35 -5.26 2.95
C SER A 36 5.05 -3.92 3.16
N ILE A 37 5.49 -3.27 2.08
CA ILE A 37 6.13 -1.94 2.13
C ILE A 37 5.16 -0.92 2.72
N SER A 38 3.90 -0.96 2.30
CA SER A 38 2.86 -0.04 2.79
C SER A 38 2.62 -0.24 4.29
N ASP A 39 2.44 -1.48 4.73
CA ASP A 39 2.19 -1.82 6.13
C ASP A 39 3.38 -1.42 7.02
N GLU A 40 4.61 -1.67 6.58
CA GLU A 40 5.82 -1.33 7.31
C GLU A 40 6.06 0.19 7.37
N ALA A 41 5.82 0.91 6.27
CA ALA A 41 5.94 2.36 6.20
C ALA A 41 4.97 3.03 7.18
N VAL A 42 3.70 2.62 7.18
CA VAL A 42 2.70 3.18 8.08
C VAL A 42 3.01 2.80 9.53
N ALA A 43 3.30 1.53 9.83
CA ALA A 43 3.60 1.11 11.19
C ALA A 43 4.83 1.84 11.77
N SER A 44 5.84 2.08 10.95
CA SER A 44 7.03 2.85 11.36
C SER A 44 6.71 4.32 11.58
N ALA A 45 5.84 4.89 10.76
CA ALA A 45 5.45 6.30 10.85
C ALA A 45 4.53 6.58 12.05
N SER A 46 3.65 5.64 12.40
CA SER A 46 2.72 5.76 13.55
C SER A 46 3.40 5.90 14.91
N ILE A 47 4.72 5.71 15.00
CA ILE A 47 5.48 5.91 16.25
C ILE A 47 5.74 7.40 16.52
N TYR A 48 5.68 8.25 15.48
CA TYR A 48 5.97 9.67 15.60
C TYR A 48 4.77 10.45 16.13
N ILE A 49 4.68 10.48 17.46
CA ILE A 49 3.66 11.20 18.24
C ILE A 49 4.28 12.52 18.75
N ASP A 50 3.46 13.57 18.86
CA ASP A 50 3.83 14.80 19.56
C ASP A 50 4.00 14.52 21.05
N GLU A 51 5.26 14.54 21.52
CA GLU A 51 5.62 14.27 22.91
C GLU A 51 4.96 15.23 23.91
N SER A 52 4.69 16.47 23.51
CA SER A 52 4.05 17.47 24.39
C SER A 52 2.57 17.13 24.58
N ALA A 53 1.87 16.87 23.48
CA ALA A 53 0.45 16.45 23.52
C ALA A 53 0.28 15.10 24.23
N TYR A 54 1.20 14.16 23.99
CA TYR A 54 1.21 12.87 24.66
C TYR A 54 1.42 12.99 26.17
N GLY A 55 2.30 13.91 26.60
CA GLY A 55 2.48 14.24 28.01
C GLY A 55 1.23 14.80 28.70
N GLU A 56 0.32 15.39 27.92
CA GLU A 56 -0.98 15.89 28.37
C GLU A 56 -2.12 14.85 28.24
N GLY A 57 -1.81 13.64 27.76
CA GLY A 57 -2.76 12.54 27.61
C GLY A 57 -3.49 12.49 26.27
N TYR A 58 -3.03 13.25 25.26
CA TYR A 58 -3.61 13.27 23.92
C TYR A 58 -2.74 12.52 22.92
N LEU A 59 -3.36 11.70 22.07
CA LEU A 59 -2.67 11.04 20.96
C LEU A 59 -2.76 11.91 19.71
N VAL A 60 -1.68 12.67 19.46
CA VAL A 60 -1.53 13.58 18.31
C VAL A 60 -0.27 13.20 17.55
N PHE A 61 -0.36 13.06 16.22
CA PHE A 61 0.80 12.70 15.40
C PHE A 61 1.63 13.93 15.01
N ASP A 62 2.95 13.78 14.96
CA ASP A 62 3.84 14.77 14.36
C ASP A 62 3.83 14.59 12.84
N ASP A 63 3.00 15.38 12.16
CA ASP A 63 2.78 15.29 10.72
C ASP A 63 4.09 15.33 9.91
N GLU A 64 5.03 16.21 10.25
CA GLU A 64 6.30 16.35 9.50
C GLU A 64 7.13 15.07 9.60
N ARG A 65 7.21 14.48 10.81
CA ARG A 65 7.95 13.24 11.03
C ARG A 65 7.24 12.03 10.42
N VAL A 66 5.91 11.95 10.51
CA VAL A 66 5.11 10.89 9.89
C VAL A 66 5.31 10.89 8.38
N ILE A 67 5.13 12.06 7.73
CA ILE A 67 5.29 12.20 6.28
C ILE A 67 6.73 11.87 5.88
N GLY A 68 7.71 12.47 6.56
CA GLY A 68 9.12 12.23 6.28
C GLY A 68 9.50 10.75 6.39
N LYS A 69 8.97 10.03 7.40
CA LYS A 69 9.23 8.59 7.54
C LYS A 69 8.58 7.77 6.43
N ILE A 70 7.34 8.06 6.06
CA ILE A 70 6.67 7.37 4.96
C ILE A 70 7.43 7.58 3.66
N GLU A 71 7.83 8.83 3.35
CA GLU A 71 8.60 9.13 2.14
C GLU A 71 9.97 8.43 2.13
N GLU A 72 10.68 8.40 3.27
CA GLU A 72 11.92 7.64 3.43
C GLU A 72 11.71 6.16 3.12
N MET A 73 10.67 5.54 3.70
CA MET A 73 10.36 4.13 3.52
C MET A 73 9.95 3.80 2.09
N LEU A 74 9.21 4.69 1.42
CA LEU A 74 8.85 4.53 0.01
C LEU A 74 10.09 4.62 -0.89
N ASN A 75 10.95 5.62 -0.67
CA ASN A 75 12.17 5.79 -1.47
C ASN A 75 13.21 4.68 -1.26
N LEU A 76 13.25 4.06 -0.07
CA LEU A 76 14.15 2.94 0.21
C LEU A 76 13.70 1.63 -0.47
N ASN A 77 12.39 1.43 -0.63
CA ASN A 77 11.83 0.16 -1.05
C ASN A 77 11.25 0.17 -2.48
N LEU A 78 10.99 1.34 -3.05
CA LEU A 78 10.53 1.49 -4.44
C LEU A 78 11.68 2.00 -5.30
N ASP A 79 11.95 1.30 -6.41
CA ASP A 79 12.97 1.73 -7.38
C ASP A 79 12.64 3.12 -7.94
N GLU A 80 13.66 3.96 -8.15
CA GLU A 80 13.52 5.31 -8.73
C GLU A 80 12.84 5.31 -10.13
N GLU A 81 12.94 4.20 -10.87
CA GLU A 81 12.29 4.04 -12.17
C GLU A 81 10.78 3.79 -12.06
N THR A 82 10.28 3.42 -10.88
CA THR A 82 8.87 3.15 -10.63
C THR A 82 8.17 4.46 -10.34
N ALA A 83 7.52 5.05 -11.34
CA ALA A 83 6.67 6.20 -11.12
C ALA A 83 5.47 5.79 -10.25
N PHE A 84 5.45 6.23 -8.99
CA PHE A 84 4.35 5.99 -8.06
C PHE A 84 3.70 7.31 -7.63
N LYS A 85 2.43 7.23 -7.30
CA LYS A 85 1.68 8.27 -6.60
C LYS A 85 1.28 7.75 -5.25
N TYR A 86 1.19 8.63 -4.27
CA TYR A 86 0.76 8.25 -2.94
C TYR A 86 -0.17 9.30 -2.34
N ALA A 87 -0.90 8.89 -1.32
CA ALA A 87 -1.57 9.80 -0.39
C ALA A 87 -1.47 9.27 1.04
N ILE A 88 -1.27 10.18 1.97
CA ILE A 88 -1.22 9.92 3.41
C ILE A 88 -2.43 10.60 4.04
N LEU A 89 -3.13 9.89 4.90
CA LEU A 89 -4.23 10.41 5.70
C LEU A 89 -3.90 10.19 7.16
N ILE A 90 -3.88 11.27 7.93
CA ILE A 90 -3.63 11.27 9.37
C ILE A 90 -4.91 11.71 10.06
N SER A 91 -5.35 10.93 11.05
CA SER A 91 -6.50 11.24 11.90
C SER A 91 -6.09 11.02 13.35
N ASP A 92 -6.29 12.04 14.17
CA ASP A 92 -5.92 12.03 15.57
C ASP A 92 -6.91 12.80 16.44
N GLU A 93 -6.61 12.91 17.74
CA GLU A 93 -7.51 13.52 18.72
C GLU A 93 -7.59 15.06 18.60
N SER A 94 -6.87 15.69 17.65
CA SER A 94 -6.94 17.13 17.39
C SER A 94 -8.16 17.58 16.57
N GLU A 95 -9.15 16.69 16.41
CA GLU A 95 -10.45 16.88 15.73
C GLU A 95 -10.38 17.12 14.21
N LYS A 96 -9.23 16.90 13.55
CA LYS A 96 -9.09 17.06 12.09
C LYS A 96 -8.35 15.89 11.44
N TYR A 97 -8.98 15.30 10.41
CA TYR A 97 -8.25 14.51 9.44
C TYR A 97 -7.43 15.43 8.53
N ARG A 98 -6.20 15.02 8.22
CA ARG A 98 -5.25 15.77 7.41
C ARG A 98 -4.76 14.88 6.28
N LYS A 99 -4.83 15.39 5.05
CA LYS A 99 -4.51 14.65 3.83
C LYS A 99 -3.28 15.26 3.16
N TYR A 100 -2.36 14.39 2.79
CA TYR A 100 -1.12 14.72 2.08
C TYR A 100 -1.00 13.85 0.83
N GLY A 101 -0.29 14.34 -0.20
CA GLY A 101 -0.06 13.63 -1.46
C GLY A 101 -1.09 13.88 -2.56
N GLU A 102 -0.96 13.13 -3.66
CA GLU A 102 -1.65 13.40 -4.94
C GLU A 102 -2.94 12.59 -5.12
N LEU A 103 -3.06 11.44 -4.45
CA LEU A 103 -4.21 10.56 -4.66
C LEU A 103 -5.43 11.03 -3.86
N ASP A 104 -6.63 10.86 -4.44
CA ASP A 104 -7.85 10.98 -3.67
C ASP A 104 -8.08 9.76 -2.79
N VAL A 105 -8.46 10.03 -1.55
CA VAL A 105 -8.67 9.07 -0.49
C VAL A 105 -10.01 9.41 0.10
N ASP A 106 -11.01 8.56 -0.16
CA ASP A 106 -12.36 8.72 0.35
C ASP A 106 -12.64 7.52 1.24
N PHE A 107 -12.37 7.69 2.54
CA PHE A 107 -12.62 6.67 3.55
C PHE A 107 -13.47 7.27 4.65
N ASP A 108 -14.59 6.60 4.94
CA ASP A 108 -15.42 6.84 6.11
C ASP A 108 -14.88 5.95 7.25
N LEU A 109 -13.76 6.38 7.86
CA LEU A 109 -13.12 5.66 8.96
C LEU A 109 -13.65 6.20 10.29
N GLU A 110 -14.01 5.28 11.20
CA GLU A 110 -14.44 5.62 12.57
C GLU A 110 -13.33 6.34 13.36
N LYS A 111 -13.74 6.99 14.46
CA LYS A 111 -13.08 8.05 15.24
C LYS A 111 -11.76 7.70 15.97
N GLU A 112 -10.96 6.76 15.47
CA GLU A 112 -9.70 6.39 16.12
C GLU A 112 -8.48 7.06 15.48
N PRO A 113 -7.47 7.43 16.27
CA PRO A 113 -6.06 7.14 16.13
C PRO A 113 -5.48 6.51 14.87
N TYR A 114 -5.44 7.10 13.66
CA TYR A 114 -4.85 6.38 12.52
C TYR A 114 -3.94 7.19 11.59
N VAL A 115 -2.97 6.47 11.03
CA VAL A 115 -2.21 6.85 9.84
C VAL A 115 -2.56 5.86 8.73
N LEU A 116 -2.93 6.38 7.56
CA LEU A 116 -3.29 5.60 6.38
C LEU A 116 -2.42 6.01 5.21
N LEU A 117 -1.94 5.03 4.46
CA LEU A 117 -1.16 5.21 3.25
C LEU A 117 -1.87 4.52 2.08
N LYS A 118 -2.06 5.27 1.01
CA LYS A 118 -2.51 4.78 -0.29
C LYS A 118 -1.37 4.94 -1.28
N ILE A 119 -1.04 3.88 -2.00
CA ILE A 119 -0.03 3.91 -3.06
C ILE A 119 -0.66 3.42 -4.36
N ASP A 120 -0.33 4.10 -5.45
CA ASP A 120 -0.65 3.72 -6.82
C ASP A 120 0.63 3.71 -7.66
N ILE A 121 1.06 2.52 -8.07
CA ILE A 121 2.24 2.30 -8.90
C ILE A 121 1.92 2.30 -10.41
N GLY A 122 0.70 2.67 -10.79
CA GLY A 122 0.27 2.67 -12.19
C GLY A 122 0.16 1.27 -12.80
N LYS A 123 0.22 1.17 -14.12
CA LYS A 123 -0.05 -0.08 -14.85
C LYS A 123 1.13 -1.05 -14.77
N PRO A 124 0.91 -2.31 -14.38
CA PRO A 124 2.01 -3.27 -14.29
C PRO A 124 2.48 -3.68 -15.69
N LYS A 125 3.74 -4.07 -15.82
CA LYS A 125 4.34 -4.51 -17.11
C LYS A 125 3.89 -5.91 -17.56
N PHE A 126 2.94 -6.54 -16.87
CA PHE A 126 2.47 -7.89 -17.18
C PHE A 126 1.39 -7.90 -18.28
N ARG A 127 1.30 -9.00 -19.03
CA ARG A 127 0.29 -9.15 -20.10
C ARG A 127 -1.12 -9.35 -19.53
N VAL A 128 -1.21 -9.87 -18.31
CA VAL A 128 -2.45 -9.93 -17.54
C VAL A 128 -2.74 -8.52 -17.03
N ILE A 129 -3.78 -7.90 -17.58
CA ILE A 129 -4.20 -6.54 -17.21
C ILE A 129 -4.95 -6.64 -15.88
N SER A 130 -4.28 -6.31 -14.76
CA SER A 130 -4.99 -5.87 -13.56
C SER A 130 -5.53 -4.47 -13.80
N SER A 131 -6.82 -4.25 -13.60
CA SER A 131 -7.44 -2.93 -13.78
C SER A 131 -7.10 -1.96 -12.64
N ASN A 132 -6.72 -2.47 -11.45
CA ASN A 132 -6.47 -1.66 -10.26
C ASN A 132 -5.17 -2.10 -9.57
N ASN A 133 -4.18 -1.21 -9.57
CA ASN A 133 -2.88 -1.39 -8.90
C ASN A 133 -2.74 -0.55 -7.63
N THR A 134 -3.87 -0.16 -7.06
CA THR A 134 -3.94 0.64 -5.85
C THR A 134 -3.86 -0.26 -4.61
N ILE A 135 -2.99 0.07 -3.67
CA ILE A 135 -2.88 -0.60 -2.37
C ILE A 135 -3.08 0.41 -1.25
N TYR A 136 -3.73 -0.06 -0.17
CA TYR A 136 -4.03 0.70 1.03
C TYR A 136 -3.41 -0.03 2.24
N ALA A 137 -2.80 0.73 3.14
CA ALA A 137 -2.37 0.29 4.46
C ALA A 137 -2.86 1.26 5.52
N ILE A 138 -3.20 0.74 6.70
CA ILE A 138 -3.71 1.49 7.85
C ILE A 138 -3.00 0.99 9.09
N SER A 139 -2.52 1.90 9.93
CA SER A 139 -2.05 1.60 11.26
C SER A 139 -2.86 2.44 12.23
N ALA A 140 -3.40 1.78 13.25
CA ALA A 140 -4.06 2.41 14.37
C ALA A 140 -3.22 2.16 15.63
N TYR A 141 -3.17 3.15 16.53
CA TYR A 141 -2.52 3.00 17.82
C TYR A 141 -3.59 2.88 18.91
N GLU A 142 -3.83 1.67 19.41
CA GLU A 142 -4.75 1.45 20.54
C GLU A 142 -4.07 1.87 21.86
N TYR A 143 -4.73 2.76 22.60
CA TYR A 143 -4.34 3.06 23.97
C TYR A 143 -4.84 1.92 24.87
N LEU A 144 -3.91 1.11 25.41
CA LEU A 144 -4.22 0.26 26.56
C LEU A 144 -4.39 1.18 27.78
N SER A 145 -5.61 1.65 28.02
CA SER A 145 -5.99 2.23 29.30
C SER A 145 -5.86 1.14 30.36
N TYR A 146 -4.75 1.14 31.09
CA TYR A 146 -4.65 0.38 32.33
C TYR A 146 -5.46 1.14 33.40
N ASP A 147 -6.68 0.66 33.65
CA ASP A 147 -7.46 0.95 34.86
C ASP A 147 -6.71 0.48 36.13
#